data_AF-A0A7S2QGD0-F1
#
_entry.id   AF-A0A7S2QGD0-F1
#
_cell.length_a   1.000
_cell.length_b   1.000
_cell.length_c   1.000
_cell.angle_alpha   90.00
_cell.angle_beta   90.00
_cell.angle_gamma   90.00
#
_symmetry.space_group_name_H-M   'P 1'
#
loop_
_entity.id
_entity.type
_entity.pdbx_description
1 polymer ?
#
loop_
_entity_poly.entity_id
_entity_poly.type
_entity_poly.pdbx_seq_one_letter_code
_entity_poly.pdbx_strand_id
1 'polypeptide(L)'
;VDDMFVLLRYFSNLGVEFITERDTSEILGETLAQAGPGTTLSSLCNILTFTCAAFLPLRALSDFCVGAALIALCNYLVMVNVFVPTLAFEANRIKARAADPHPLVCFCHQR
;
A
#
# COMPACT_ATOMS: atom_id res chain seq x y z
N VAL A 1 3.38 1.71 6.63
CA VAL A 1 2.01 1.90 7.16
C VAL A 1 1.39 3.17 6.59
N ASP A 2 2.03 4.33 6.72
CA ASP A 2 1.53 5.59 6.15
C ASP A 2 1.20 5.48 4.64
N ASP A 3 2.18 5.04 3.84
CA ASP A 3 2.03 4.75 2.41
C ASP A 3 0.83 3.84 2.06
N MET A 4 0.54 2.88 2.94
CA MET A 4 -0.58 1.94 2.80
C MET A 4 -1.92 2.64 3.00
N PHE A 5 -2.03 3.48 4.04
CA PHE A 5 -3.24 4.25 4.32
C PHE A 5 -3.52 5.28 3.23
N VAL A 6 -2.48 5.88 2.66
CA VAL A 6 -2.61 6.78 1.52
C VAL A 6 -3.26 6.04 0.35
N LEU A 7 -2.67 4.92 -0.11
CA LEU A 7 -3.22 4.13 -1.20
C LEU A 7 -4.64 3.64 -0.93
N LEU A 8 -4.91 3.14 0.28
CA LEU A 8 -6.23 2.65 0.67
C LEU A 8 -7.28 3.78 0.69
N ARG A 9 -6.90 5.00 1.10
CA ARG A 9 -7.81 6.14 1.12
C ARG A 9 -8.18 6.59 -0.29
N TYR A 10 -7.23 6.63 -1.21
CA TYR A 10 -7.53 6.92 -2.62
C TYR A 10 -8.40 5.83 -3.25
N PHE A 11 -8.10 4.56 -2.98
CA PHE A 11 -8.96 3.44 -3.40
C PHE A 11 -10.40 3.57 -2.87
N SER A 12 -10.55 3.86 -1.57
CA SER A 12 -11.86 4.05 -0.94
C SER A 12 -12.62 5.26 -1.48
N ASN A 13 -11.91 6.31 -1.90
CA ASN A 13 -12.51 7.52 -2.47
C ASN A 13 -13.05 7.32 -3.89
N LEU A 14 -12.64 6.27 -4.61
CA LEU A 14 -13.23 5.93 -5.91
C LEU A 14 -14.73 5.58 -5.78
N GLY A 15 -15.13 5.06 -4.62
CA GLY A 15 -16.52 4.71 -4.34
C GLY A 15 -16.94 3.34 -4.90
N VAL A 16 -18.00 2.78 -4.30
CA VAL A 16 -18.46 1.41 -4.60
C VAL A 16 -19.03 1.29 -6.02
N GLU A 17 -19.70 2.33 -6.52
CA GLU A 17 -20.29 2.37 -7.86
C GLU A 17 -19.20 2.22 -8.94
N PHE A 18 -18.16 3.04 -8.87
CA PHE A 18 -17.01 2.97 -9.77
C PHE A 18 -16.30 1.61 -9.72
N ILE A 19 -16.11 1.06 -8.50
CA ILE A 19 -15.48 -0.25 -8.31
C ILE A 19 -16.32 -1.38 -8.90
N THR A 20 -17.65 -1.26 -8.92
CA THR A 20 -18.54 -2.31 -9.42
C THR A 20 -18.65 -2.29 -10.95
N GLU A 21 -18.63 -1.10 -11.56
CA GLU A 21 -18.83 -0.93 -13.01
C GLU A 21 -17.56 -1.13 -13.86
N ARG A 22 -16.38 -0.82 -13.31
CA ARG A 22 -15.12 -0.78 -14.08
C ARG A 22 -14.29 -2.03 -13.91
N ASP A 23 -13.39 -2.29 -14.86
CA ASP A 23 -12.45 -3.40 -14.78
C ASP A 23 -11.41 -3.18 -13.67
N THR A 24 -10.93 -4.28 -13.09
CA THR A 24 -10.00 -4.24 -11.94
C THR A 24 -8.68 -3.54 -12.30
N SER A 25 -8.25 -3.64 -13.55
CA SER A 25 -7.09 -2.90 -14.06
C SER A 25 -7.33 -1.39 -14.13
N GLU A 26 -8.54 -0.95 -14.49
CA GLU A 26 -8.90 0.48 -14.55
C GLU A 26 -8.98 1.07 -13.13
N ILE A 27 -9.56 0.32 -12.19
CA ILE A 27 -9.65 0.70 -10.76
C ILE A 27 -8.26 0.87 -10.14
N LEU A 28 -7.36 -0.09 -10.36
CA LEU A 28 -5.99 0.01 -9.87
C LEU A 28 -5.21 1.10 -10.59
N GLY A 29 -5.41 1.24 -11.91
CA GLY A 29 -4.80 2.29 -12.72
C GLY A 29 -5.13 3.67 -12.16
N GLU A 30 -6.39 3.95 -11.88
CA GLU A 30 -6.82 5.22 -11.30
C GLU A 30 -6.32 5.43 -9.87
N THR A 31 -6.39 4.37 -9.03
CA THR A 31 -5.84 4.43 -7.67
C THR A 31 -4.35 4.78 -7.69
N LEU A 32 -3.57 4.12 -8.55
CA LEU A 32 -2.13 4.33 -8.68
C LEU A 32 -1.80 5.64 -9.38
N ALA A 33 -2.62 6.12 -10.33
CA ALA A 33 -2.41 7.41 -10.97
C ALA A 33 -2.51 8.56 -9.95
N GLN A 34 -3.43 8.47 -8.99
CA GLN A 34 -3.63 9.50 -7.97
C GLN A 34 -2.68 9.36 -6.76
N ALA A 35 -2.49 8.14 -6.24
CA ALA A 35 -1.72 7.91 -5.02
C ALA A 35 -0.26 7.48 -5.28
N GLY A 36 0.00 6.78 -6.38
CA GLY A 36 1.26 6.11 -6.67
C GLY A 36 2.48 7.05 -6.74
N PRO A 37 2.42 8.21 -7.42
CA PRO A 37 3.54 9.16 -7.45
C PRO A 37 3.92 9.66 -6.06
N GLY A 38 2.93 10.02 -5.24
CA GLY A 38 3.16 10.50 -3.87
C GLY A 38 3.78 9.44 -2.97
N THR A 39 3.23 8.22 -3.01
CA THR A 39 3.76 7.08 -2.25
C THR A 39 5.18 6.71 -2.68
N THR A 40 5.46 6.68 -3.98
CA THR A 40 6.80 6.37 -4.50
C THR A 40 7.82 7.43 -4.11
N LEU A 41 7.44 8.71 -4.19
CA LEU A 41 8.31 9.82 -3.80
C LEU A 41 8.64 9.77 -2.30
N SER A 42 7.63 9.55 -1.45
CA SER A 42 7.81 9.40 0.00
C SER A 42 8.74 8.24 0.35
N SER A 43 8.49 7.06 -0.22
CA SER A 43 9.32 5.87 -0.03
C SER A 43 10.77 6.08 -0.49
N LEU A 44 10.97 6.69 -1.67
CA LEU A 44 12.30 6.97 -2.18
C LEU A 44 13.04 7.99 -1.30
N CYS A 45 12.35 9.03 -0.83
CA CYS A 45 12.90 10.00 0.11
C CYS A 45 13.38 9.32 1.40
N ASN A 46 12.59 8.39 1.96
CA ASN A 46 12.99 7.64 3.15
C ASN A 46 14.26 6.80 2.90
N ILE A 47 14.30 6.07 1.78
CA ILE A 47 15.47 5.25 1.42
C ILE A 47 16.72 6.12 1.27
N LEU A 48 16.64 7.23 0.52
CA LEU A 48 17.75 8.15 0.33
C LEU A 48 18.18 8.81 1.64
N THR A 49 17.24 9.20 2.49
CA THR A 49 17.51 9.83 3.79
C THR A 49 18.30 8.90 4.70
N PHE A 50 17.87 7.64 4.85
CA PHE A 50 18.61 6.67 5.67
C PHE A 50 19.95 6.28 5.05
N THR A 51 20.02 6.20 3.72
CA THR A 51 21.28 5.94 3.01
C THR A 51 22.28 7.08 3.22
N CYS A 52 21.84 8.34 3.10
CA CYS A 52 22.67 9.52 3.38
C CYS A 52 23.10 9.57 4.86
N ALA A 53 22.19 9.25 5.78
CA ALA A 53 22.48 9.21 7.21
C ALA A 53 23.52 8.14 7.59
N ALA A 54 23.61 7.05 6.82
CA ALA A 54 24.62 6.02 7.03
C ALA A 54 26.07 6.52 6.80
N PHE A 55 26.27 7.59 6.02
CA PHE A 55 27.60 8.18 5.79
C PHE A 55 28.08 9.10 6.93
N LEU A 56 27.24 9.36 7.94
CA LEU A 56 27.64 10.17 9.09
C LEU A 56 28.73 9.46 9.91
N PRO A 57 29.71 10.19 10.48
CA PRO A 57 30.85 9.60 11.20
C PRO A 57 30.51 8.98 12.57
N LEU A 58 29.22 8.79 12.87
CA LEU A 58 28.71 8.26 14.14
C LEU A 58 28.43 6.75 13.99
N ARG A 59 29.37 5.90 14.41
CA ARG A 59 29.31 4.43 14.23
C ARG A 59 27.98 3.78 14.65
N ALA A 60 27.47 4.12 15.84
CA ALA A 60 26.22 3.55 16.34
C ALA A 60 24.98 3.94 15.49
N LEU A 61 24.98 5.15 14.93
CA LEU A 61 23.90 5.62 14.06
C LEU A 61 24.03 5.07 12.65
N SER A 62 25.26 4.94 12.14
CA SER A 62 25.53 4.40 10.80
C SER A 62 24.99 2.97 10.64
N ASP A 63 25.28 2.07 11.59
CA ASP A 63 24.79 0.69 11.56
C ASP A 63 23.26 0.61 11.60
N PHE A 64 22.63 1.46 12.42
CA PHE A 64 21.16 1.59 12.47
C PHE A 64 20.59 2.09 11.14
N CYS A 65 21.20 3.13 10.55
CA CYS A 65 20.74 3.74 9.30
C CYS A 65 20.85 2.78 8.11
N VAL A 66 21.88 1.93 8.05
CA VAL A 66 21.98 0.87 7.02
C VAL A 66 20.82 -0.11 7.14
N GLY A 67 20.52 -0.57 8.37
CA GLY A 67 19.36 -1.44 8.62
C GLY A 67 18.05 -0.76 8.24
N ALA A 68 17.86 0.50 8.62
CA ALA A 68 16.66 1.28 8.29
C ALA A 68 16.49 1.49 6.78
N ALA A 69 17.57 1.74 6.04
CA ALA A 69 17.54 1.87 4.59
C ALA A 69 17.10 0.57 3.90
N LEU A 70 17.62 -0.58 4.37
CA LEU A 70 17.20 -1.88 3.86
C LEU A 70 15.73 -2.17 4.16
N ILE A 71 15.27 -1.87 5.38
CA ILE A 71 13.86 -2.04 5.77
C ILE A 71 12.95 -1.14 4.92
N ALA A 72 13.34 0.12 4.69
CA ALA A 72 12.59 1.04 3.86
C ALA A 72 12.48 0.54 2.40
N LEU A 73 13.57 0.01 1.84
CA LEU A 73 13.58 -0.59 0.51
C LEU A 73 12.66 -1.81 0.43
N CYS A 74 12.80 -2.75 1.37
CA CYS A 74 11.95 -3.93 1.43
C CYS A 74 10.47 -3.57 1.59
N ASN A 75 10.16 -2.57 2.42
CA ASN A 75 8.80 -2.06 2.60
C ASN A 75 8.22 -1.56 1.28
N TYR A 76 8.97 -0.74 0.52
CA TYR A 76 8.51 -0.28 -0.80
C TYR A 76 8.27 -1.44 -1.78
N LEU A 77 9.16 -2.43 -1.80
CA LEU A 77 9.00 -3.62 -2.66
C LEU A 77 7.75 -4.43 -2.28
N VAL A 78 7.49 -4.64 -1.00
CA VAL A 78 6.29 -5.33 -0.50
C VAL A 78 5.03 -4.51 -0.83
N MET A 79 5.09 -3.19 -0.70
CA MET A 79 3.97 -2.31 -1.06
C MET A 79 3.59 -2.46 -2.54
N VAL A 80 4.56 -2.43 -3.45
CA VAL A 80 4.28 -2.56 -4.89
C VAL A 80 3.89 -3.98 -5.28
N ASN A 81 4.55 -5.01 -4.75
CA ASN A 81 4.37 -6.40 -5.21
C ASN A 81 3.30 -7.18 -4.43
N VAL A 82 2.97 -6.79 -3.21
CA VAL A 82 1.99 -7.49 -2.38
C VAL A 82 0.76 -6.62 -2.16
N PHE A 83 0.94 -5.38 -1.70
CA PHE A 83 -0.20 -4.56 -1.31
C PHE A 83 -1.07 -4.14 -2.52
N VAL A 84 -0.46 -3.69 -3.62
CA VAL A 84 -1.21 -3.31 -4.83
C VAL A 84 -2.03 -4.48 -5.41
N PRO A 85 -1.48 -5.70 -5.58
CA PRO A 85 -2.29 -6.85 -5.96
C PRO A 85 -3.39 -7.21 -4.94
N THR A 86 -3.17 -7.03 -3.63
CA THR A 86 -4.23 -7.26 -2.64
C THR A 86 -5.41 -6.29 -2.80
N LEU A 87 -5.18 -5.05 -3.26
CA LEU A 87 -6.28 -4.15 -3.64
C LEU A 87 -7.07 -4.67 -4.85
N ALA A 88 -6.42 -5.39 -5.77
CA ALA A 88 -7.10 -6.05 -6.89
C ALA A 88 -8.08 -7.12 -6.40
N PHE A 89 -7.62 -7.96 -5.48
CA PHE A 89 -8.46 -8.99 -4.85
C PHE A 89 -9.62 -8.36 -4.07
N GLU A 90 -9.37 -7.26 -3.38
CA GLU A 90 -10.38 -6.51 -2.66
C GLU A 90 -11.44 -5.93 -3.61
N ALA A 91 -11.03 -5.30 -4.71
CA ALA A 91 -11.94 -4.81 -5.74
C ALA A 91 -12.82 -5.95 -6.30
N ASN A 92 -12.23 -7.12 -6.57
CA ASN A 92 -12.97 -8.30 -7.03
C ASN A 92 -13.97 -8.82 -5.98
N ARG A 93 -13.61 -8.77 -4.69
CA ARG A 93 -14.49 -9.13 -3.57
C ARG A 93 -15.71 -8.20 -3.50
N ILE A 94 -15.48 -6.88 -3.60
CA ILE A 94 -16.52 -5.87 -3.61
C ILE A 94 -17.47 -6.08 -4.79
N LYS A 95 -16.94 -6.34 -5.99
CA LYS A 95 -17.73 -6.65 -7.20
C LYS A 95 -18.62 -7.88 -7.02
N ALA A 96 -18.10 -8.93 -6.38
CA ALA A 96 -18.86 -10.15 -6.09
C ALA A 96 -19.92 -9.95 -4.98
N ARG A 97 -19.99 -8.76 -4.35
CA ARG A 97 -20.78 -8.49 -3.14
C ARG A 97 -20.57 -9.54 -2.06
N ALA A 98 -19.37 -10.11 -2.02
CA ALA A 98 -19.02 -11.13 -1.06
C ALA A 98 -18.80 -10.49 0.32
N ALA A 99 -19.32 -11.12 1.37
CA ALA A 99 -19.05 -10.71 2.72
C ALA A 99 -17.54 -10.77 3.02
N ASP A 100 -17.07 -9.91 3.92
CA ASP A 100 -15.69 -9.98 4.37
C ASP A 100 -15.41 -11.40 4.91
N PRO A 101 -14.30 -12.05 4.51
CA PRO A 101 -13.95 -13.39 4.98
C PRO A 101 -13.55 -13.40 6.46
N HIS A 102 -13.64 -12.26 7.15
CA HIS A 102 -13.44 -12.17 8.57
C HIS A 102 -14.52 -13.01 9.28
N PRO A 103 -14.14 -13.95 10.17
CA PRO A 103 -15.08 -14.92 10.75
C PRO A 103 -16.25 -14.26 11.48
N LEU A 104 -16.02 -13.10 12.11
CA LEU A 104 -17.09 -12.32 12.77
C LEU A 104 -18.09 -11.70 11.78
N VAL A 105 -17.66 -11.29 10.58
CA VAL A 105 -18.54 -10.68 9.57
C VAL A 105 -19.34 -11.75 8.84
N CYS A 106 -18.71 -12.87 8.48
CA CYS A 106 -19.43 -14.04 7.96
C CYS A 106 -20.53 -14.52 8.90
N PHE A 107 -20.27 -14.57 10.22
CA PHE A 107 -21.26 -15.01 11.20
C PHE A 107 -22.46 -14.05 11.30
N CYS A 108 -22.24 -12.74 11.17
CA CYS A 108 -23.31 -11.75 11.14
C CYS A 108 -24.11 -11.76 9.83
N HIS A 109 -23.48 -12.13 8.70
CA HIS A 109 -24.14 -12.19 7.40
C HIS A 109 -24.92 -13.51 7.16
N GLN A 110 -24.71 -14.52 7.99
CA GLN A 110 -25.45 -15.80 7.96
C GLN A 110 -26.68 -15.85 8.90
N ARG A 111 -26.91 -14.80 9.70
CA ARG A 111 -28.10 -14.65 10.54
C ARG A 111 -29.12 -13.73 9.89
#